data_AF-A0AB37UJL6-F1
#
_entry.id   AF-A0AB37UJL6-F1
#
_cell.length_a   1.000
_cell.length_b   1.000
_cell.length_c   1.000
_cell.angle_alpha   90.00
_cell.angle_beta   90.00
_cell.angle_gamma   90.00
#
_symmetry.space_group_name_H-M   'P 1'
#
loop_
_entity.id
_entity.type
_entity.pdbx_description
1 polymer ?
#
loop_
_entity_poly.entity_id
_entity_poly.type
_entity_poly.pdbx_seq_one_letter_code
_entity_poly.pdbx_strand_id
1 'polypeptide(L)'
;MVFQHKSLIARNRVATAQVNELNRSSQSISQSRKKALKGTVVVQVFKDRLRLCWSYGSKRYFLYIGLPDSKVNRGVAERKARQIEGDIATENFDSTLKKYKFDSQLERERKSVVCIFQQFTQERAKGLYARSLEKYETTLNYLTQYFKDKLADTISASCAEQFAK
;
A
#
# COMPACT_ATOMS: atom_id res chain seq x y z
N MET A 1 -42.67 -2.73 67.90
CA MET A 1 -41.62 -3.65 67.38
C MET A 1 -41.22 -3.12 66.00
N VAL A 2 -40.10 -2.39 65.91
CA VAL A 2 -38.75 -2.87 65.56
C VAL A 2 -38.52 -2.94 64.04
N PHE A 3 -37.75 -1.95 63.57
CA PHE A 3 -36.68 -1.95 62.54
C PHE A 3 -36.92 -2.33 61.06
N GLN A 4 -36.71 -1.31 60.21
CA GLN A 4 -35.83 -1.23 59.00
C GLN A 4 -36.10 -2.17 57.80
N HIS A 5 -35.89 -1.80 56.52
CA HIS A 5 -34.76 -1.08 55.92
C HIS A 5 -35.11 -0.72 54.45
N LYS A 6 -34.28 0.18 53.86
CA LYS A 6 -34.07 0.52 52.43
C LYS A 6 -34.78 1.79 51.96
N SER A 7 -34.17 2.70 51.20
CA SER A 7 -32.78 3.06 50.90
C SER A 7 -32.93 4.34 50.06
N LEU A 8 -32.18 5.39 50.36
CA LEU A 8 -32.12 6.60 49.53
C LEU A 8 -31.64 6.24 48.12
N ILE A 9 -32.32 6.76 47.09
CA ILE A 9 -31.72 7.01 45.78
C ILE A 9 -32.08 8.44 45.37
N ALA A 10 -31.13 9.34 45.63
CA ALA A 10 -31.14 10.71 45.16
C ALA A 10 -31.04 10.74 43.64
N ARG A 11 -31.98 11.43 42.99
CA ARG A 11 -31.95 11.73 41.55
C ARG A 11 -31.03 12.94 41.33
N ASN A 12 -29.76 12.72 41.03
CA ASN A 12 -28.90 13.76 40.44
C ASN A 12 -28.95 13.64 38.92
N ARG A 13 -29.72 14.53 38.27
CA ARG A 13 -29.97 14.54 36.82
C ARG A 13 -29.53 15.84 36.13
N VAL A 14 -28.54 16.55 36.68
CA VAL A 14 -28.15 17.89 36.19
C VAL A 14 -26.64 18.07 36.05
N ALA A 15 -25.86 17.00 35.86
CA ALA A 15 -24.39 17.08 35.77
C ALA A 15 -23.79 16.46 34.49
N THR A 16 -24.56 16.33 33.40
CA THR A 16 -24.08 15.72 32.15
C THR A 16 -24.11 16.66 30.94
N ALA A 17 -24.64 17.88 31.06
CA ALA A 17 -24.70 18.83 29.95
C ALA A 17 -23.43 19.71 29.81
N GLN A 18 -22.71 19.98 30.91
CA GLN A 18 -21.58 20.94 30.88
C GLN A 18 -20.24 20.34 30.40
N VAL A 19 -20.04 19.02 30.48
CA VAL A 19 -18.76 18.38 30.14
C VAL A 19 -18.56 18.13 28.64
N ASN A 20 -19.61 18.27 27.82
CA ASN A 20 -19.52 18.04 26.38
C ASN A 20 -19.33 19.31 25.52
N GLU A 21 -19.39 20.51 26.11
CA GLU A 21 -19.20 21.76 25.37
C GLU A 21 -17.75 22.25 25.34
N LEU A 22 -16.89 21.78 26.25
CA LEU A 22 -15.46 22.16 26.29
C LEU A 22 -14.56 21.30 25.40
N ASN A 23 -15.06 20.20 24.81
CA ASN A 23 -14.28 19.32 23.93
C ASN A 23 -14.54 19.56 22.43
N ARG A 24 -15.34 20.58 22.08
CA ARG A 24 -15.67 20.94 20.69
C ARG A 24 -14.79 22.06 20.13
N SER A 25 -14.00 22.73 20.98
CA SER A 25 -13.18 23.89 20.63
C SER A 25 -11.76 23.55 20.15
N SER A 26 -11.40 22.27 20.01
CA SER A 26 -10.02 21.88 19.61
C SER A 26 -9.84 21.47 18.13
N GLN A 27 -10.85 21.59 17.28
CA GLN A 27 -10.72 21.25 15.85
C GLN A 27 -11.00 22.45 14.94
N SER A 28 -10.00 23.31 14.76
CA SER A 28 -9.44 23.67 13.44
C SER A 28 -8.39 24.78 13.60
N ILE A 29 -7.25 24.47 14.21
CA ILE A 29 -6.05 25.28 13.93
C ILE A 29 -5.67 24.94 12.49
N SER A 30 -6.14 25.75 11.54
CA SER A 30 -5.64 25.76 10.17
C SER A 30 -4.19 26.22 10.21
N GLN A 31 -3.27 25.33 10.59
CA GLN A 31 -1.85 25.57 10.44
C GLN A 31 -1.62 25.83 8.96
N SER A 32 -1.24 27.07 8.64
CA SER A 32 -0.78 27.42 7.30
C SER A 32 0.29 26.40 6.93
N ARG A 33 0.04 25.62 5.87
CA ARG A 33 0.98 24.58 5.45
C ARG A 33 2.24 25.28 4.99
N LYS A 34 3.22 25.43 5.90
CA LYS A 34 4.56 25.84 5.53
C LYS A 34 5.00 24.90 4.42
N LYS A 35 5.35 25.47 3.27
CA LYS A 35 5.79 24.69 2.11
C LYS A 35 6.97 23.84 2.56
N ALA A 36 6.88 22.52 2.35
CA ALA A 36 7.96 21.62 2.70
C ALA A 36 9.24 22.08 2.00
N LEU A 37 10.36 22.06 2.72
CA LEU A 37 11.67 22.42 2.18
C LEU A 37 12.01 21.46 1.02
N LYS A 38 12.85 21.93 0.08
CA LYS A 38 13.26 21.13 -1.06
C LYS A 38 13.95 19.84 -0.55
N GLY A 39 13.47 18.68 -1.00
CA GLY A 39 14.00 17.37 -0.57
C GLY A 39 13.33 16.76 0.66
N THR A 40 12.43 17.46 1.36
CA THR A 40 11.67 16.88 2.50
C THR A 40 10.65 15.86 2.01
N VAL A 41 10.60 14.70 2.66
CA VAL A 41 9.69 13.61 2.33
C VAL A 41 8.55 13.54 3.33
N VAL A 42 7.33 13.80 2.84
CA VAL A 42 6.13 13.84 3.68
C VAL A 42 5.40 12.50 3.61
N VAL A 43 5.07 11.95 4.78
CA VAL A 43 4.17 10.80 4.90
C VAL A 43 2.72 11.31 4.83
N GLN A 44 1.96 10.83 3.85
CA GLN A 44 0.56 11.18 3.63
C GLN A 44 -0.31 9.91 3.61
N VAL A 45 -1.54 10.01 4.09
CA VAL A 45 -2.56 8.97 3.91
C VAL A 45 -3.34 9.24 2.63
N PHE A 46 -3.47 8.22 1.78
CA PHE A 46 -4.27 8.25 0.55
C PHE A 46 -5.06 6.96 0.41
N LYS A 47 -6.40 7.05 0.37
CA LYS A 47 -7.30 5.88 0.33
C LYS A 47 -6.95 4.86 1.43
N ASP A 48 -6.86 5.33 2.68
CA ASP A 48 -6.52 4.55 3.88
C ASP A 48 -5.16 3.85 3.86
N ARG A 49 -4.28 4.22 2.92
CA ARG A 49 -2.92 3.67 2.79
C ARG A 49 -1.87 4.75 2.87
N LEU A 50 -0.71 4.40 3.42
CA LEU A 50 0.43 5.31 3.54
C LEU A 50 1.14 5.49 2.19
N ARG A 51 1.44 6.75 1.87
CA ARG A 51 2.17 7.20 0.67
C ARG A 51 3.20 8.25 1.06
N LEU A 52 4.41 8.15 0.51
CA LEU A 52 5.44 9.17 0.61
C LEU A 52 5.32 10.14 -0.57
N CYS A 53 5.42 11.43 -0.29
CA CYS A 53 5.31 12.51 -1.26
C CYS A 53 6.49 13.48 -1.10
N TRP A 54 7.23 13.75 -2.18
CA TRP A 54 8.33 14.73 -2.16
C TRP A 54 8.60 15.31 -3.54
N SER A 55 9.46 16.33 -3.59
CA SER A 55 9.95 16.93 -4.82
C SER A 55 11.47 16.95 -4.83
N TYR A 56 12.07 16.50 -5.92
CA TYR A 56 13.51 16.49 -6.15
C TYR A 56 13.82 16.75 -7.62
N GLY A 57 14.82 17.59 -7.93
CA GLY A 57 15.22 17.89 -9.32
C GLY A 57 14.07 18.38 -10.22
N SER A 58 13.21 19.28 -9.73
CA SER A 58 12.03 19.80 -10.45
C SER A 58 10.98 18.75 -10.84
N LYS A 59 11.09 17.51 -10.32
CA LYS A 59 10.09 16.43 -10.49
C LYS A 59 9.43 16.11 -9.15
N ARG A 60 8.14 15.76 -9.20
CA ARG A 60 7.36 15.32 -8.04
C ARG A 60 7.30 13.81 -8.02
N TYR A 61 7.64 13.21 -6.88
CA TYR A 61 7.68 11.77 -6.68
C TYR A 61 6.61 11.33 -5.68
N PHE A 62 6.11 10.13 -5.92
CA PHE A 62 5.14 9.46 -5.06
C PHE A 62 5.58 8.00 -4.89
N LEU A 63 5.66 7.53 -3.65
CA LEU A 63 5.91 6.13 -3.35
C LEU A 63 4.81 5.59 -2.44
N TYR A 64 4.06 4.61 -2.94
CA TYR A 64 3.07 3.89 -2.14
C TYR A 64 3.76 2.82 -1.31
N ILE A 65 3.55 2.86 0.00
CA ILE A 65 4.08 1.86 0.94
C ILE A 65 3.13 0.66 1.01
N GLY A 66 1.85 0.87 0.69
CA GLY A 66 0.84 -0.19 0.66
C GLY A 66 0.34 -0.63 2.04
N LEU A 67 0.91 -0.09 3.13
CA LEU A 67 0.49 -0.36 4.50
C LEU A 67 -0.70 0.53 4.91
N PRO A 68 -1.65 0.01 5.71
CA PRO A 68 -2.74 0.80 6.28
C PRO A 68 -2.20 1.81 7.31
N ASP A 69 -2.92 2.91 7.54
CA ASP A 69 -2.53 3.90 8.56
C ASP A 69 -2.65 3.28 9.96
N SER A 70 -1.50 3.10 10.60
CA SER A 70 -1.35 2.63 11.97
C SER A 70 -0.07 3.24 12.52
N LYS A 71 0.02 3.46 13.83
CA LYS A 71 1.19 4.08 14.48
C LYS A 71 2.50 3.35 14.13
N VAL A 72 2.46 2.01 14.10
CA VAL A 72 3.62 1.18 13.74
C VAL A 72 3.99 1.37 12.27
N ASN A 73 3.01 1.29 11.38
CA ASN A 73 3.21 1.42 9.94
C ASN A 73 3.67 2.84 9.55
N ARG A 74 3.22 3.87 10.27
CA ARG A 74 3.69 5.24 10.11
C ARG A 74 5.16 5.37 10.50
N GLY A 75 5.60 4.71 11.57
CA GLY A 75 7.03 4.63 11.92
C GLY A 75 7.88 3.95 10.84
N VAL A 76 7.36 2.89 10.20
CA VAL A 76 8.03 2.25 9.05
C VAL A 76 8.09 3.20 7.85
N ALA A 77 7.00 3.92 7.57
CA ALA A 77 6.93 4.91 6.50
C ALA A 77 7.92 6.06 6.72
N GLU A 78 8.01 6.59 7.94
CA GLU A 78 8.95 7.63 8.31
C GLU A 78 10.40 7.17 8.19
N ARG A 79 10.70 5.91 8.55
CA ARG A 79 12.05 5.35 8.35
C ARG A 79 12.44 5.36 6.88
N LYS A 80 11.52 4.96 5.99
CA LYS A 80 11.74 5.02 4.53
C LYS A 80 11.83 6.46 4.02
N ALA A 81 11.04 7.38 4.58
CA ALA A 81 11.14 8.81 4.27
C ALA A 81 12.54 9.35 4.58
N ARG A 82 13.07 9.08 5.78
CA ARG A 82 14.43 9.49 6.18
C ARG A 82 15.51 8.87 5.31
N GLN A 83 15.33 7.61 4.88
CA GLN A 83 16.25 6.96 3.93
C GLN A 83 16.33 7.76 2.62
N ILE A 84 15.18 8.15 2.07
CA ILE A 84 15.11 8.95 0.83
C ILE A 84 15.71 10.35 1.05
N GLU A 85 15.42 11.00 2.18
CA GLU A 85 15.99 12.31 2.52
C GLU A 85 17.52 12.25 2.60
N GLY A 86 18.07 11.21 3.23
CA GLY A 86 19.51 10.97 3.28
C GLY A 86 20.12 10.77 1.89
N ASP A 87 19.50 9.92 1.06
CA ASP A 87 19.97 9.67 -0.31
C ASP A 87 19.89 10.92 -1.20
N ILE A 88 18.91 11.80 -0.98
CA ILE A 88 18.82 13.12 -1.63
C ILE A 88 19.96 14.03 -1.17
N ALA A 89 20.27 14.06 0.13
CA ALA A 89 21.34 14.88 0.67
C ALA A 89 22.74 14.44 0.20
N THR A 90 22.94 13.14 -0.05
CA THR A 90 24.20 12.57 -0.57
C THR A 90 24.21 12.45 -2.10
N GLU A 91 23.22 12.99 -2.81
CA GLU A 91 23.08 12.91 -4.28
C GLU A 91 23.01 11.47 -4.85
N ASN A 92 22.82 10.45 -4.00
CA ASN A 92 22.69 9.03 -4.37
C ASN A 92 21.22 8.61 -4.58
N PHE A 93 20.36 9.56 -4.96
CA PHE A 93 18.93 9.32 -5.08
C PHE A 93 18.59 8.50 -6.33
N ASP A 94 18.07 7.28 -6.12
CA ASP A 94 17.51 6.45 -7.19
C ASP A 94 16.14 6.98 -7.69
N SER A 95 16.15 7.63 -8.86
CA SER A 95 14.93 8.14 -9.50
C SER A 95 13.95 7.05 -9.97
N THR A 96 14.39 5.79 -10.11
CA THR A 96 13.52 4.67 -10.49
C THR A 96 12.67 4.16 -9.32
N LEU A 97 12.98 4.61 -8.11
CA LEU A 97 12.36 4.23 -6.84
C LEU A 97 12.50 2.75 -6.48
N LYS A 98 13.20 1.93 -7.29
CA LYS A 98 13.33 0.48 -7.08
C LYS A 98 14.01 0.18 -5.74
N LYS A 99 15.01 0.98 -5.36
CA LYS A 99 15.73 0.88 -4.07
C LYS A 99 14.82 1.04 -2.85
N TYR A 100 13.74 1.83 -2.97
CA TYR A 100 12.92 2.23 -1.82
C TYR A 100 11.67 1.38 -1.63
N LYS A 101 11.28 0.61 -2.65
CA LYS A 101 10.16 -0.33 -2.57
C LYS A 101 10.47 -1.44 -1.56
N PHE A 102 9.42 -2.03 -1.00
CA PHE A 102 9.57 -3.24 -0.19
C PHE A 102 9.82 -4.45 -1.09
N ASP A 103 10.58 -5.43 -0.59
CA ASP A 103 10.85 -6.68 -1.33
C ASP A 103 9.54 -7.35 -1.73
N SER A 104 8.55 -7.40 -0.83
CA SER A 104 7.21 -7.93 -1.16
C SER A 104 6.51 -7.22 -2.33
N GLN A 105 6.83 -5.95 -2.57
CA GLN A 105 6.32 -5.21 -3.72
C GLN A 105 7.15 -5.50 -4.97
N LEU A 106 8.47 -5.60 -4.84
CA LEU A 106 9.35 -5.99 -5.94
C LEU A 106 9.03 -7.40 -6.44
N GLU A 107 8.81 -8.36 -5.54
CA GLU A 107 8.40 -9.72 -5.87
C GLU A 107 7.03 -9.78 -6.57
N ARG A 108 6.11 -8.87 -6.21
CA ARG A 108 4.82 -8.75 -6.90
C ARG A 108 4.99 -8.29 -8.35
N GLU A 109 5.96 -7.43 -8.61
CA GLU A 109 6.27 -6.90 -9.93
C GLU A 109 7.09 -7.93 -10.75
N ARG A 110 7.98 -8.70 -10.10
CA ARG A 110 8.82 -9.74 -10.71
C ARG A 110 8.08 -11.07 -10.85
N LYS A 111 7.12 -11.13 -11.75
CA LYS A 111 6.43 -12.40 -12.07
C LYS A 111 7.02 -13.08 -13.30
N SER A 112 7.12 -14.41 -13.22
CA SER A 112 7.42 -15.23 -14.40
C SER A 112 6.22 -15.26 -15.35
N VAL A 113 6.48 -15.51 -16.63
CA VAL A 113 5.40 -15.58 -17.64
C VAL A 113 4.45 -16.73 -17.38
N VAL A 114 4.97 -17.86 -16.89
CA VAL A 114 4.16 -19.00 -16.45
C VAL A 114 3.21 -18.57 -15.32
N CYS A 115 3.71 -17.86 -14.31
CA CYS A 115 2.90 -17.37 -13.20
C CYS A 115 1.80 -16.40 -13.66
N ILE A 116 2.12 -15.47 -14.56
CA ILE A 116 1.15 -14.52 -15.12
C ILE A 116 0.05 -15.26 -15.89
N PHE A 117 0.43 -16.22 -16.74
CA PHE A 117 -0.53 -16.98 -17.55
C PHE A 117 -1.41 -17.87 -16.66
N GLN A 118 -0.84 -18.51 -15.64
CA GLN A 118 -1.59 -19.29 -14.66
C GLN A 118 -2.62 -18.41 -13.91
N GLN A 119 -2.22 -17.22 -13.46
CA GLN A 119 -3.12 -16.28 -12.80
C GLN A 119 -4.26 -15.84 -13.74
N PHE A 120 -3.95 -15.60 -15.02
CA PHE A 120 -4.95 -15.31 -16.04
C PHE A 120 -5.95 -16.46 -16.22
N THR A 121 -5.47 -17.69 -16.33
CA THR A 121 -6.33 -18.88 -16.48
C THR A 121 -7.24 -19.06 -15.28
N GLN A 122 -6.74 -18.85 -14.06
CA GLN A 122 -7.55 -18.92 -12.83
C GLN A 122 -8.69 -17.90 -12.81
N GLU A 123 -8.42 -16.66 -13.24
CA GLU A 123 -9.47 -15.63 -13.32
C GLU A 123 -10.51 -15.96 -14.40
N ARG A 124 -10.08 -16.52 -15.54
CA ARG A 124 -10.97 -16.91 -16.64
C ARG A 124 -11.78 -18.17 -16.35
N ALA A 125 -11.27 -19.08 -15.53
CA ALA A 125 -11.96 -20.31 -15.13
C ALA A 125 -13.31 -20.06 -14.44
N LYS A 126 -13.50 -18.90 -13.81
CA LYS A 126 -14.76 -18.52 -13.16
C LYS A 126 -15.95 -18.42 -14.13
N GLY A 127 -15.71 -18.24 -15.43
CA GLY A 127 -16.76 -18.01 -16.43
C GLY A 127 -16.63 -18.85 -17.70
N LEU A 128 -15.74 -19.84 -17.73
CA LEU A 128 -15.50 -20.67 -18.91
C LEU A 128 -15.87 -22.13 -18.68
N TYR A 129 -16.29 -22.79 -19.75
CA TYR A 129 -16.58 -24.22 -19.74
C TYR A 129 -15.28 -25.04 -19.64
N ALA A 130 -15.34 -26.21 -18.99
CA ALA A 130 -14.18 -27.06 -18.71
C ALA A 130 -13.33 -27.39 -19.97
N ARG A 131 -13.98 -27.70 -21.10
CA ARG A 131 -13.28 -27.99 -22.37
C ARG A 131 -12.45 -26.80 -22.89
N SER A 132 -12.85 -25.56 -22.57
CA SER A 132 -12.05 -24.38 -22.92
C SER A 132 -10.85 -24.23 -21.99
N LEU A 133 -10.94 -24.70 -20.75
CA LEU A 133 -9.84 -24.69 -19.79
C LEU A 133 -8.73 -25.67 -20.15
N GLU A 134 -9.07 -26.86 -20.65
CA GLU A 134 -8.10 -27.84 -21.14
C GLU A 134 -7.12 -27.24 -22.18
N LYS A 135 -7.60 -26.32 -23.03
CA LYS A 135 -6.74 -25.61 -24.00
C LYS A 135 -5.72 -24.72 -23.30
N TYR A 136 -6.15 -23.95 -22.29
CA TYR A 136 -5.25 -23.09 -21.52
C TYR A 136 -4.25 -23.90 -20.70
N GLU A 137 -4.65 -25.03 -20.13
CA GLU A 137 -3.75 -25.95 -19.43
C GLU A 137 -2.68 -26.51 -20.37
N THR A 138 -3.08 -26.87 -21.59
CA THR A 138 -2.15 -27.34 -22.63
C THR A 138 -1.14 -26.26 -23.00
N THR A 139 -1.59 -25.02 -23.24
CA THR A 139 -0.68 -23.88 -23.50
C THR A 139 0.24 -23.59 -22.31
N LEU A 140 -0.28 -23.69 -21.07
CA LEU A 140 0.51 -23.50 -19.85
C LEU A 140 1.64 -24.52 -19.75
N ASN A 141 1.40 -25.78 -20.12
CA ASN A 141 2.45 -26.80 -20.15
C ASN A 141 3.58 -26.44 -21.12
N TYR A 142 3.26 -26.00 -22.34
CA TYR A 142 4.28 -25.57 -23.30
C TYR A 142 5.05 -24.34 -22.81
N LEU A 143 4.36 -23.35 -22.23
CA LEU A 143 5.00 -22.19 -21.63
C LEU A 143 5.94 -22.59 -20.49
N THR A 144 5.54 -23.55 -19.66
CA THR A 144 6.35 -24.05 -18.55
C THR A 144 7.62 -24.73 -19.04
N GLN A 145 7.53 -25.53 -20.11
CA GLN A 145 8.69 -26.20 -20.68
C GLN A 145 9.68 -25.22 -21.33
N TYR A 146 9.18 -24.25 -22.10
CA TYR A 146 10.01 -23.33 -22.87
C TYR A 146 10.56 -22.15 -22.04
N PHE A 147 9.70 -21.47 -21.29
CA PHE A 147 10.07 -20.27 -20.53
C PHE A 147 10.50 -20.58 -19.10
N LYS A 148 10.05 -21.69 -18.50
CA LYS A 148 10.34 -22.05 -17.11
C LYS A 148 10.07 -20.86 -16.17
N ASP A 149 11.07 -20.39 -15.44
CA ASP A 149 10.98 -19.26 -14.51
C ASP A 149 11.44 -17.92 -15.10
N LYS A 150 11.50 -17.79 -16.44
CA LYS A 150 11.85 -16.51 -17.07
C LYS A 150 10.86 -15.41 -16.69
N LEU A 151 11.42 -14.28 -16.26
CA LEU A 151 10.66 -13.09 -15.87
C LEU A 151 9.99 -12.44 -17.09
N ALA A 152 8.78 -11.94 -16.90
CA ALA A 152 8.02 -11.28 -17.96
C ALA A 152 8.77 -10.09 -18.59
N ASP A 153 9.46 -9.30 -17.76
CA ASP A 153 10.22 -8.13 -18.20
C ASP A 153 11.37 -8.47 -19.15
N THR A 154 11.81 -9.73 -19.19
CA THR A 154 12.96 -10.17 -20.01
C THR A 154 12.55 -10.69 -21.39
N ILE A 155 11.25 -10.86 -21.64
CA ILE A 155 10.76 -11.44 -22.89
C ILE A 155 10.61 -10.35 -23.95
N SER A 156 11.37 -10.49 -25.04
CA SER A 156 11.24 -9.66 -26.23
C SER A 156 10.32 -10.31 -27.27
N ALA A 157 9.89 -9.53 -28.27
CA ALA A 157 9.09 -10.04 -29.39
C ALA A 157 9.77 -11.21 -30.12
N SER A 158 11.11 -11.15 -30.28
CA SER A 158 11.88 -12.22 -30.90
C SER A 158 11.79 -13.55 -30.12
N CYS A 159 11.80 -13.49 -28.78
CA CYS A 159 11.60 -14.70 -27.97
C CYS A 159 10.19 -15.28 -28.12
N ALA A 160 9.18 -14.44 -28.33
CA ALA A 160 7.81 -14.89 -28.57
C ALA A 160 7.65 -15.56 -29.94
N GLU A 161 8.30 -15.03 -30.98
CA GLU A 161 8.32 -15.64 -32.31
C GLU A 161 9.01 -17.01 -32.32
N GLN A 162 10.08 -17.17 -31.53
CA GLN A 162 10.76 -18.46 -31.38
C GLN A 162 9.90 -19.50 -30.67
N PHE A 163 9.01 -19.08 -29.77
CA PHE A 163 8.05 -19.98 -29.11
C PHE A 163 6.91 -20.41 -30.04
N ALA A 164 6.56 -19.57 -31.03
CA ALA A 164 5.48 -19.87 -31.98
C ALA A 164 5.89 -20.84 -33.10
N LYS A 165 7.18 -21.13 -33.23
CA LYS A 165 7.74 -22.07 -34.20
C LYS A 165 7.87 -23.46 -33.61
#